data_AF-X1U3T5-F1
#
_entry.id   AF-X1U3T5-F1
#
_cell.length_a   1.000
_cell.length_b   1.000
_cell.length_c   1.000
_cell.angle_alpha   90.00
_cell.angle_beta   90.00
_cell.angle_gamma   90.00
#
_symmetry.space_group_name_H-M   'P 1'
#
loop_
_entity.id
_entity.type
_entity.pdbx_description
1 polymer ?
#
loop_
_entity_poly.entity_id
_entity_poly.type
_entity_poly.pdbx_seq_one_letter_code
_entity_poly.pdbx_strand_id
1 'polypeptide(L)'
;MPEQHEFIQKQDSYEKVKDGLVFHCTTSRGNRVDARLTVCTPHIIRFRMCPDDELRDVKGLLHIKEEWPATAFDVSETPEAVSVDTGAVRFEAQKNPWEYTIHDKAGEVVLKENVRDLDCQNNYRGLPVGFTSQDGKFCRSNETFSLLQEEAFYGFGEKFTRLNKL
;
A
#
# COMPACT_ATOMS: atom_id res chain seq x y z
N MET A 1 -8.28 -17.21 -19.96
CA MET A 1 -7.31 -16.28 -20.60
C MET A 1 -6.06 -16.19 -19.74
N PRO A 2 -4.90 -15.66 -20.20
CA PRO A 2 -3.76 -15.44 -19.31
C PRO A 2 -4.12 -14.44 -18.20
N GLU A 3 -3.48 -14.61 -17.04
CA GLU A 3 -3.56 -13.65 -15.94
C GLU A 3 -3.08 -12.27 -16.37
N GLN A 4 -3.76 -11.23 -15.93
CA GLN A 4 -3.44 -9.85 -16.27
C GLN A 4 -3.26 -9.05 -14.99
N HIS A 5 -2.07 -8.49 -14.79
CA HIS A 5 -1.76 -7.63 -13.65
C HIS A 5 -1.93 -6.15 -14.03
N GLU A 6 -2.56 -5.40 -13.15
CA GLU A 6 -2.71 -3.95 -13.23
C GLU A 6 -2.28 -3.35 -11.89
N PHE A 7 -1.43 -2.33 -11.94
CA PHE A 7 -0.91 -1.65 -10.75
C PHE A 7 -1.38 -0.21 -10.70
N ILE A 8 -1.38 0.40 -9.52
CA ILE A 8 -1.66 1.82 -9.37
C ILE A 8 -0.57 2.60 -10.11
N GLN A 9 -0.95 3.31 -11.18
CA GLN A 9 0.00 4.09 -11.97
C GLN A 9 0.13 5.52 -11.43
N LYS A 10 -1.00 6.12 -11.04
CA LYS A 10 -1.04 7.48 -10.51
C LYS A 10 -2.27 7.68 -9.61
N GLN A 11 -2.17 8.67 -8.75
CA GLN A 11 -3.31 9.25 -8.04
C GLN A 11 -3.83 10.45 -8.83
N ASP A 12 -5.14 10.47 -9.08
CA ASP A 12 -5.82 11.58 -9.75
C ASP A 12 -6.34 12.63 -8.76
N SER A 13 -6.83 12.18 -7.61
CA SER A 13 -7.30 13.03 -6.50
C SER A 13 -7.31 12.25 -5.19
N TYR A 14 -7.62 12.94 -4.09
CA TYR A 14 -7.86 12.30 -2.79
C TYR A 14 -9.02 12.97 -2.06
N GLU A 15 -9.64 12.23 -1.15
CA GLU A 15 -10.67 12.70 -0.24
C GLU A 15 -10.20 12.49 1.21
N LYS A 16 -10.30 13.54 2.04
CA LYS A 16 -10.10 13.42 3.48
C LYS A 16 -11.37 12.90 4.14
N VAL A 17 -11.27 11.74 4.77
CA VAL A 17 -12.35 11.12 5.56
C VAL A 17 -12.04 11.19 7.05
N LYS A 18 -13.01 10.81 7.89
CA LYS A 18 -12.91 10.94 9.36
C LYS A 18 -11.66 10.29 9.96
N ASP A 19 -11.18 9.21 9.37
CA ASP A 19 -10.14 8.33 9.90
C ASP A 19 -8.95 8.18 8.94
N GLY A 20 -8.80 9.05 7.94
CA GLY A 20 -7.67 9.02 7.02
C GLY A 20 -7.99 9.61 5.66
N LEU A 21 -7.48 8.97 4.60
CA LEU A 21 -7.64 9.41 3.21
C LEU A 21 -8.16 8.28 2.32
N VAL A 22 -8.93 8.65 1.30
CA VAL A 22 -9.21 7.80 0.13
C VAL A 22 -8.52 8.42 -1.07
N PHE A 23 -7.61 7.68 -1.69
CA PHE A 23 -6.92 8.06 -2.92
C PHE A 23 -7.69 7.49 -4.11
N HIS A 24 -8.06 8.35 -5.05
CA HIS A 24 -8.69 7.94 -6.30
C HIS A 24 -7.61 7.81 -7.36
N CYS A 25 -7.41 6.60 -7.85
CA CYS A 25 -6.25 6.26 -8.65
C CYS A 25 -6.63 5.74 -10.04
N THR A 26 -5.72 5.93 -10.99
CA THR A 26 -5.73 5.27 -12.30
C THR A 26 -4.66 4.19 -12.33
N THR A 27 -5.04 3.00 -12.79
CA THR A 27 -4.15 1.85 -12.96
C THR A 27 -3.35 1.94 -14.25
N SER A 28 -2.34 1.09 -14.40
CA SER A 28 -1.51 0.98 -15.62
C SER A 28 -2.28 0.62 -16.90
N ARG A 29 -3.55 0.22 -16.79
CA ARG A 29 -4.44 -0.06 -17.92
C ARG A 29 -5.59 0.94 -18.06
N GLY A 30 -5.56 2.04 -17.30
CA GLY A 30 -6.54 3.11 -17.38
C GLY A 30 -7.82 2.87 -16.57
N ASN A 31 -7.92 1.75 -15.85
CA ASN A 31 -9.04 1.48 -14.94
C ASN A 31 -8.91 2.32 -13.66
N ARG A 32 -10.05 2.67 -13.06
CA ARG A 32 -10.08 3.40 -11.79
C ARG A 32 -10.08 2.43 -10.60
N VAL A 33 -9.36 2.78 -9.55
CA VAL A 33 -9.35 2.04 -8.28
C VAL A 33 -9.16 3.00 -7.12
N ASP A 34 -9.77 2.69 -5.97
CA ASP A 34 -9.57 3.46 -4.75
C ASP A 34 -8.58 2.75 -3.83
N ALA A 35 -7.63 3.51 -3.29
CA ALA A 35 -6.74 3.07 -2.21
C ALA A 35 -7.06 3.86 -0.93
N ARG A 36 -7.43 3.18 0.14
CA ARG A 36 -7.79 3.80 1.42
C ARG A 36 -6.66 3.66 2.42
N LEU A 37 -6.23 4.79 2.96
CA LEU A 37 -5.37 4.87 4.14
C LEU A 37 -6.21 5.21 5.37
N THR A 38 -6.15 4.39 6.40
CA THR A 38 -6.85 4.61 7.67
C THR A 38 -5.86 4.73 8.82
N VAL A 39 -5.86 5.85 9.53
CA VAL A 39 -5.12 6.07 10.78
C VAL A 39 -5.87 5.38 11.91
N CYS A 40 -5.31 4.28 12.39
CA CYS A 40 -5.90 3.46 13.46
C CYS A 40 -5.41 3.90 14.83
N THR A 41 -4.12 4.20 14.95
CA THR A 41 -3.48 4.85 16.10
C THR A 41 -2.30 5.69 15.57
N PRO A 42 -1.60 6.46 16.40
CA PRO A 42 -0.39 7.15 15.94
C PRO A 42 0.69 6.22 15.35
N HIS A 43 0.71 4.93 15.70
CA HIS A 43 1.71 3.97 15.21
C HIS A 43 1.15 2.95 14.22
N ILE A 44 -0.16 2.96 13.97
CA ILE A 44 -0.82 1.94 13.15
C ILE A 44 -1.61 2.66 12.06
N ILE A 45 -1.20 2.46 10.82
CA ILE A 45 -1.94 2.83 9.63
C ILE A 45 -2.37 1.56 8.90
N ARG A 46 -3.53 1.63 8.25
CA ARG A 46 -4.08 0.54 7.45
C ARG A 46 -4.26 1.02 6.03
N PHE A 47 -3.47 0.44 5.12
CA PHE A 47 -3.60 0.62 3.69
C PHE A 47 -4.49 -0.49 3.11
N ARG A 48 -5.47 -0.13 2.28
CA ARG A 48 -6.39 -1.07 1.64
C ARG A 48 -6.64 -0.67 0.20
N MET A 49 -6.52 -1.64 -0.70
CA MET A 49 -6.97 -1.52 -2.08
C MET A 49 -7.72 -2.82 -2.42
N CYS A 50 -8.95 -2.70 -2.90
CA CYS A 50 -9.73 -3.84 -3.35
C CYS A 50 -10.55 -3.41 -4.58
N PRO A 51 -10.23 -3.93 -5.78
CA PRO A 51 -10.95 -3.58 -7.01
C PRO A 51 -12.31 -4.29 -7.12
N ASP A 52 -12.55 -5.29 -6.26
CA ASP A 52 -13.75 -6.13 -6.27
C ASP A 52 -14.75 -5.61 -5.24
N ASP A 53 -15.91 -5.16 -5.70
CA ASP A 53 -16.95 -4.56 -4.85
C ASP A 53 -17.58 -5.56 -3.88
N GLU A 54 -17.64 -6.85 -4.24
CA GLU A 54 -18.20 -7.89 -3.37
C GLU A 54 -17.22 -8.23 -2.24
N LEU A 55 -15.92 -8.20 -2.51
CA LEU A 55 -14.88 -8.51 -1.53
C LEU A 55 -14.46 -7.32 -0.66
N ARG A 56 -14.74 -6.09 -1.12
CA ARG A 56 -14.29 -4.83 -0.47
C ARG A 56 -14.69 -4.73 1.00
N ASP A 57 -15.90 -5.18 1.32
CA ASP A 57 -16.49 -5.05 2.67
C ASP A 57 -16.53 -6.39 3.44
N VAL A 58 -15.89 -7.44 2.91
CA VAL A 58 -15.80 -8.72 3.60
C VAL A 58 -14.90 -8.58 4.83
N LYS A 59 -15.44 -8.91 6.00
CA LYS A 59 -14.71 -8.86 7.26
C LYS A 59 -13.67 -9.98 7.33
N GLY A 60 -12.42 -9.60 7.60
CA GLY A 60 -11.33 -10.56 7.79
C GLY A 60 -11.47 -11.31 9.11
N LEU A 61 -11.21 -12.63 9.09
CA LEU A 61 -11.31 -13.48 10.29
C LEU A 61 -10.27 -13.15 11.38
N LEU A 62 -9.17 -12.50 11.01
CA LEU A 62 -8.07 -12.13 11.92
C LEU A 62 -8.27 -10.76 12.58
N HIS A 63 -9.11 -9.90 12.01
CA HIS A 63 -9.34 -8.54 12.51
C HIS A 63 -10.41 -8.56 13.59
N ILE A 64 -9.98 -8.69 14.85
CA ILE A 64 -10.91 -8.67 16.01
C ILE A 64 -11.38 -7.25 16.33
N LYS A 65 -10.61 -6.22 15.96
CA LYS A 65 -10.90 -4.80 16.23
C LYS A 65 -10.95 -4.00 14.92
N GLU A 66 -12.15 -3.55 14.55
CA GLU A 66 -12.37 -2.70 13.37
C GLU A 66 -12.54 -1.21 13.74
N GLU A 67 -12.99 -0.96 14.97
CA GLU A 67 -13.19 0.38 15.52
C GLU A 67 -11.96 0.84 16.29
N TRP A 68 -11.46 2.00 15.90
CA TRP A 68 -10.28 2.61 16.46
C TRP A 68 -10.63 3.95 17.11
N PRO A 69 -9.91 4.35 18.18
CA PRO A 69 -10.13 5.66 18.78
C PRO A 69 -9.82 6.76 17.75
N ALA A 70 -10.54 7.88 17.86
CA ALA A 70 -10.22 9.05 17.07
C ALA A 70 -8.76 9.45 17.32
N THR A 71 -7.96 9.42 16.27
CA THR A 71 -6.53 9.74 16.30
C THR A 71 -6.31 10.98 15.48
N ALA A 72 -5.60 11.96 16.05
CA ALA A 72 -5.23 13.17 15.32
C ALA A 72 -4.21 12.83 14.22
N PHE A 73 -4.39 13.42 13.06
CA PHE A 73 -3.43 13.37 11.96
C PHE A 73 -3.56 14.63 11.11
N ASP A 74 -2.42 15.07 10.60
CA ASP A 74 -2.31 16.18 9.68
C ASP A 74 -2.19 15.66 8.24
N VAL A 75 -2.73 16.45 7.31
CA VAL A 75 -2.63 16.17 5.88
C VAL A 75 -1.94 17.35 5.24
N SER A 76 -0.87 17.08 4.49
CA SER A 76 -0.16 18.08 3.70
C SER A 76 -0.07 17.63 2.25
N GLU A 77 -0.05 18.58 1.33
CA GLU A 77 0.03 18.32 -0.10
C GLU A 77 1.08 19.23 -0.72
N THR A 78 1.96 18.64 -1.54
CA THR A 78 2.84 19.36 -2.46
C THR A 78 2.35 19.14 -3.90
N PRO A 79 2.91 19.81 -4.92
CA PRO A 79 2.60 19.48 -6.30
C PRO A 79 2.87 18.00 -6.65
N GLU A 80 3.83 17.36 -5.98
CA GLU A 80 4.31 16.00 -6.27
C GLU A 80 3.69 14.91 -5.39
N ALA A 81 3.31 15.23 -4.14
CA ALA A 81 2.93 14.21 -3.16
C ALA A 81 1.80 14.65 -2.22
N VAL A 82 1.15 13.67 -1.59
CA VAL A 82 0.21 13.85 -0.48
C VAL A 82 0.74 13.07 0.72
N SER A 83 0.74 13.70 1.89
CA SER A 83 1.28 13.10 3.12
C SER A 83 0.24 13.11 4.24
N VAL A 84 0.28 12.06 5.06
CA VAL A 84 -0.49 11.92 6.31
C VAL A 84 0.50 11.75 7.45
N ASP A 85 0.51 12.70 8.38
CA ASP A 85 1.39 12.70 9.55
C ASP A 85 0.56 12.47 10.82
N THR A 86 0.96 11.48 11.61
CA THR A 86 0.31 11.12 12.87
C THR A 86 1.10 11.58 14.11
N GLY A 87 2.23 12.26 13.90
CA GLY A 87 3.23 12.63 14.90
C GLY A 87 4.19 11.50 15.29
N ALA A 88 3.89 10.25 14.89
CA ALA A 88 4.73 9.07 15.16
C ALA A 88 5.15 8.33 13.87
N VAL A 89 4.26 8.26 12.88
CA VAL A 89 4.59 7.84 11.51
C VAL A 89 4.05 8.82 10.49
N ARG A 90 4.77 8.97 9.37
CA ARG A 90 4.37 9.79 8.23
C ARG A 90 4.27 8.93 6.98
N PHE A 91 3.07 8.80 6.43
CA PHE A 91 2.83 8.19 5.13
C PHE A 91 2.92 9.27 4.06
N GLU A 92 3.66 9.02 2.98
CA GLU A 92 3.79 9.93 1.84
C GLU A 92 3.54 9.15 0.55
N ALA A 93 2.56 9.56 -0.24
CA ALA A 93 2.27 9.01 -1.56
C ALA A 93 2.60 10.02 -2.66
N GLN A 94 3.47 9.63 -3.58
CA GLN A 94 3.72 10.36 -4.82
C GLN A 94 2.49 10.27 -5.74
N LYS A 95 2.18 11.38 -6.41
CA LYS A 95 0.99 11.46 -7.27
C LYS A 95 1.19 10.76 -8.61
N ASN A 96 2.35 10.94 -9.26
CA ASN A 96 2.63 10.36 -10.57
C ASN A 96 4.15 10.28 -10.87
N PRO A 97 4.73 9.09 -11.00
CA PRO A 97 4.10 7.79 -10.78
C PRO A 97 3.70 7.59 -9.32
N TRP A 98 2.71 6.74 -9.07
CA TRP A 98 2.38 6.32 -7.72
C TRP A 98 3.56 5.54 -7.12
N GLU A 99 3.94 5.92 -5.91
CA GLU A 99 4.88 5.23 -5.03
C GLU A 99 4.59 5.77 -3.62
N TYR A 100 4.52 4.91 -2.62
CA TYR A 100 4.40 5.38 -1.24
C TYR A 100 5.58 4.99 -0.36
N THR A 101 5.86 5.85 0.61
CA THR A 101 6.91 5.67 1.62
C THR A 101 6.34 5.98 3.01
N ILE A 102 6.74 5.19 4.00
CA ILE A 102 6.43 5.40 5.41
C ILE A 102 7.72 5.80 6.12
N HIS A 103 7.66 6.93 6.82
CA HIS A 103 8.74 7.43 7.65
C HIS A 103 8.40 7.30 9.14
N ASP A 104 9.43 7.14 9.96
CA ASP A 104 9.30 7.30 11.41
C ASP A 104 9.26 8.78 11.82
N LYS A 105 9.20 9.02 13.14
CA LYS A 105 9.21 10.37 13.72
C LYS A 105 10.51 11.15 13.46
N ALA A 106 11.63 10.46 13.26
CA ALA A 106 12.90 11.11 12.94
C ALA A 106 13.00 11.48 11.44
N GLY A 107 12.08 10.99 10.61
CA GLY A 107 12.06 11.19 9.16
C GLY A 107 12.75 10.05 8.40
N GLU A 108 13.23 9.02 9.09
CA GLU A 108 13.90 7.87 8.48
C GLU A 108 12.89 6.95 7.81
N VAL A 109 13.28 6.36 6.68
CA VAL A 109 12.43 5.45 5.92
C VAL A 109 12.29 4.13 6.68
N VAL A 110 11.05 3.78 7.03
CA VAL A 110 10.69 2.50 7.65
C VAL A 110 10.29 1.48 6.58
N LEU A 111 9.54 1.92 5.58
CA LEU A 111 9.05 1.06 4.51
C LEU A 111 8.84 1.89 3.26
N LYS A 112 9.27 1.36 2.12
CA LYS A 112 9.15 2.01 0.82
C LYS A 112 8.67 1.00 -0.22
N GLU A 113 7.63 1.35 -0.97
CA GLU A 113 7.20 0.57 -2.14
C GLU A 113 8.35 0.43 -3.16
N ASN A 114 8.49 -0.73 -3.80
CA ASN A 114 9.42 -0.93 -4.91
C ASN A 114 8.65 -1.04 -6.22
N VAL A 115 8.58 0.09 -6.94
CA VAL A 115 7.85 0.22 -8.21
C VAL A 115 8.75 0.03 -9.43
N ARG A 116 10.03 -0.31 -9.24
CA ARG A 116 11.04 -0.41 -10.32
C ARG A 116 11.85 -1.71 -10.29
N ASP A 117 11.31 -2.78 -9.74
CA ASP A 117 11.94 -4.11 -9.80
C ASP A 117 11.80 -4.73 -11.20
N LEU A 118 12.52 -4.15 -12.16
CA LEU A 118 12.48 -4.47 -13.57
C LEU A 118 13.72 -5.28 -13.98
N ASP A 119 13.53 -6.28 -14.84
CA ASP A 119 14.64 -6.95 -15.53
C ASP A 119 15.16 -6.11 -16.71
N CYS A 120 16.18 -6.61 -17.41
CA CYS A 120 16.78 -5.93 -18.56
C CYS A 120 15.84 -5.79 -19.78
N GLN A 121 14.68 -6.45 -19.75
CA GLN A 121 13.64 -6.38 -20.78
C GLN A 121 12.44 -5.53 -20.33
N ASN A 122 12.54 -4.85 -19.18
CA ASN A 122 11.47 -4.10 -18.53
C ASN A 122 10.27 -4.95 -18.08
N ASN A 123 10.48 -6.24 -17.81
CA ASN A 123 9.47 -7.05 -17.12
C ASN A 123 9.64 -6.90 -15.60
N TYR A 124 8.52 -6.80 -14.89
CA TYR A 124 8.53 -6.81 -13.43
C TYR A 124 8.94 -8.16 -12.88
N ARG A 125 9.92 -8.17 -11.97
CA ARG A 125 10.28 -9.30 -11.11
C ARG A 125 9.44 -9.29 -9.84
N GLY A 126 9.31 -8.12 -9.22
CA GLY A 126 8.34 -7.79 -8.19
C GLY A 126 7.24 -6.92 -8.77
N LEU A 127 6.00 -7.39 -8.69
CA LEU A 127 4.85 -6.64 -9.20
C LEU A 127 4.54 -5.45 -8.26
N PRO A 128 4.36 -4.21 -8.79
CA PRO A 128 3.98 -3.06 -7.97
C PRO A 128 2.62 -3.23 -7.30
N VAL A 129 2.24 -2.29 -6.43
CA VAL A 129 0.96 -2.38 -5.72
C VAL A 129 -0.20 -2.40 -6.72
N GLY A 130 -1.00 -3.46 -6.65
CA GLY A 130 -1.95 -3.75 -7.71
C GLY A 130 -2.70 -5.05 -7.51
N PHE A 131 -3.36 -5.49 -8.57
CA PHE A 131 -4.16 -6.69 -8.57
C PHE A 131 -4.01 -7.45 -9.88
N THR A 132 -4.20 -8.76 -9.80
CA THR A 132 -4.24 -9.65 -10.95
C THR A 132 -5.63 -10.19 -11.12
N SER A 133 -6.12 -10.15 -12.35
CA SER A 133 -7.41 -10.70 -12.75
C SER A 133 -7.25 -11.82 -13.76
N GLN A 134 -8.16 -12.79 -13.71
CA GLN A 134 -8.30 -13.87 -14.69
C GLN A 134 -9.74 -13.92 -15.16
N ASP A 135 -9.95 -13.89 -16.48
CA ASP A 135 -11.28 -13.88 -17.10
C ASP A 135 -12.22 -12.79 -16.53
N GLY A 136 -11.63 -11.62 -16.24
CA GLY A 136 -12.34 -10.45 -15.70
C GLY A 136 -12.61 -10.50 -14.19
N LYS A 137 -12.22 -11.57 -13.49
CA LYS A 137 -12.43 -11.73 -12.04
C LYS A 137 -11.14 -11.45 -11.28
N PHE A 138 -11.25 -10.79 -10.14
CA PHE A 138 -10.14 -10.59 -9.21
C PHE A 138 -9.60 -11.96 -8.72
N CYS A 139 -8.28 -12.13 -8.70
CA CYS A 139 -7.63 -13.36 -8.24
C CYS A 139 -6.69 -13.13 -7.06
N ARG A 140 -5.87 -12.08 -7.11
CA ARG A 140 -4.90 -11.75 -6.06
C ARG A 140 -4.50 -10.29 -6.10
N SER A 141 -4.03 -9.78 -4.97
CA SER A 141 -3.31 -8.52 -4.87
C SER A 141 -1.80 -8.76 -4.86
N ASN A 142 -1.06 -7.76 -5.29
CA ASN A 142 0.40 -7.74 -5.24
C ASN A 142 0.86 -6.45 -4.57
N GLU A 143 1.97 -6.55 -3.83
CA GLU A 143 2.67 -5.43 -3.24
C GLU A 143 4.13 -5.84 -3.07
N THR A 144 5.05 -4.95 -3.42
CA THR A 144 6.50 -5.20 -3.36
C THR A 144 7.15 -4.03 -2.64
N PHE A 145 8.05 -4.33 -1.71
CA PHE A 145 8.79 -3.33 -0.94
C PHE A 145 10.29 -3.37 -1.27
N SER A 146 10.94 -2.23 -1.08
CA SER A 146 12.39 -2.12 -1.18
C SER A 146 13.03 -2.75 0.05
N LEU A 147 14.09 -3.53 -0.14
CA LEU A 147 14.86 -4.13 0.94
C LEU A 147 15.97 -3.18 1.38
N LEU A 148 15.94 -2.72 2.64
CA LEU A 148 17.02 -1.89 3.17
C LEU A 148 18.24 -2.75 3.56
N GLN A 149 19.45 -2.19 3.44
CA GLN A 149 20.71 -2.94 3.54
C GLN A 149 20.89 -3.71 4.86
N GLU A 150 20.33 -3.18 5.96
CA GLU A 150 20.44 -3.77 7.31
C GLU A 150 19.13 -4.41 7.78
N GLU A 151 18.18 -4.60 6.88
CA GLU A 151 16.88 -5.18 7.21
C GLU A 151 17.00 -6.69 7.48
N ALA A 152 16.25 -7.17 8.45
CA ALA A 152 16.16 -8.60 8.77
C ALA A 152 14.69 -8.96 9.04
N PHE A 153 14.25 -10.08 8.47
CA PHE A 153 12.86 -10.51 8.58
C PHE A 153 12.71 -11.68 9.54
N TYR A 154 11.71 -11.58 10.41
CA TYR A 154 11.38 -12.57 11.42
C TYR A 154 9.87 -12.82 11.43
N GLY A 155 9.43 -13.90 12.10
CA GLY A 155 8.03 -14.29 12.16
C GLY A 155 7.65 -15.29 11.06
N PHE A 156 6.56 -15.01 10.33
CA PHE A 156 5.91 -15.92 9.37
C PHE A 156 5.40 -17.25 9.97
N GLY A 157 5.13 -17.27 11.27
CA GLY A 157 4.68 -18.46 12.00
C GLY A 157 5.79 -19.49 12.24
N GLU A 158 5.40 -20.69 12.66
CA GLU A 158 6.33 -21.77 12.95
C GLU A 158 6.94 -22.34 11.65
N LYS A 159 8.27 -22.29 11.54
CA LYS A 159 9.03 -22.81 10.40
C LYS A 159 10.36 -23.38 10.87
N PHE A 160 10.75 -24.53 10.31
CA PHE A 160 12.05 -25.19 10.56
C PHE A 160 13.17 -24.65 9.65
N THR A 161 13.26 -23.33 9.51
CA THR A 161 14.27 -22.61 8.70
C THR A 161 15.07 -21.64 9.56
N ARG A 162 16.10 -20.97 9.00
CA ARG A 162 16.87 -19.94 9.70
C ARG A 162 15.96 -18.89 10.36
N LEU A 163 16.40 -18.33 11.48
CA LEU A 163 15.62 -17.32 12.21
C LEU A 163 15.38 -16.08 11.34
N ASN A 164 16.45 -15.49 10.80
CA ASN A 164 16.36 -14.47 9.74
C ASN A 164 15.94 -15.13 8.42
N LYS A 165 14.94 -14.56 7.74
CA LYS A 165 14.33 -15.10 6.51
C LYS A 165 14.95 -14.60 5.20
N LEU A 166 15.94 -13.70 5.28
CA LEU A 166 16.84 -13.41 4.16
C LEU A 166 17.87 -14.54 3.94
#